data_AF-A0A1G2HSD7-F1
#
_entry.id   AF-A0A1G2HSD7-F1
#
_cell.length_a   1.000
_cell.length_b   1.000
_cell.length_c   1.000
_cell.angle_alpha   90.00
_cell.angle_beta   90.00
_cell.angle_gamma   90.00
#
_symmetry.space_group_name_H-M   'P 1'
#
loop_
_entity.id
_entity.type
_entity.pdbx_description
1 polymer ?
#
loop_
_entity_poly.entity_id
_entity_poly.type
_entity_poly.pdbx_seq_one_letter_code
_entity_poly.pdbx_strand_id
1 'polypeptide(L)'
;MLSFSWKITYFIVLSGAFVILALVGASYQNTSGIFYSLIYFLVLFVVLFGLFVGKRFSRPLKRIAKAANELAEGNVKSRANVAGSDEMGQLAASLNKIAQAMEKTHQEKETLKHSVAMKVSFIVRPLHDTIEALEQKAKNRTMEFHKANEVAEKMQIDLLLKEAELVDLKGQMAKLMVRKSKKMITEEV
;
A
#
# COMPACT_ATOMS: atom_id res chain seq x y z
N MET A 1 20.47 23.34 33.04
CA MET A 1 19.95 24.51 32.30
C MET A 1 18.75 25.04 33.07
N LEU A 2 18.68 26.34 33.41
CA LEU A 2 17.49 26.91 34.05
C LEU A 2 16.29 26.81 33.09
N SER A 3 15.18 26.22 33.57
CA SER A 3 13.89 26.19 32.88
C SER A 3 13.46 27.60 32.47
N PHE A 4 12.83 27.73 31.30
CA PHE A 4 12.37 29.02 30.79
C PHE A 4 11.35 29.69 31.73
N SER A 5 10.61 28.88 32.49
CA SER A 5 9.71 29.33 33.56
C SER A 5 10.44 30.23 34.57
N TRP A 6 11.66 29.87 34.98
CA TRP A 6 12.43 30.66 35.94
C TRP A 6 12.87 32.02 35.41
N LYS A 7 13.08 32.15 34.09
CA LYS A 7 13.45 33.43 33.46
C LYS A 7 12.26 34.41 33.44
N ILE A 8 11.06 33.90 33.22
CA ILE A 8 9.84 34.71 33.20
C ILE A 8 9.41 35.08 34.62
N THR A 9 9.42 34.12 35.53
CA THR A 9 9.12 34.35 36.94
C THR A 9 10.06 35.40 37.52
N TYR A 10 11.35 35.34 37.20
CA TYR A 10 12.31 36.36 37.62
C TYR A 10 11.95 37.76 37.08
N PHE A 11 11.64 37.89 35.79
CA PHE A 11 11.23 39.17 35.20
C PHE A 11 9.95 39.73 35.81
N ILE A 12 8.94 38.88 36.05
CA ILE A 12 7.68 39.27 36.67
C ILE A 12 7.93 39.78 38.09
N VAL A 13 8.66 39.01 38.91
CA VAL A 13 8.96 39.37 40.31
C VAL A 13 9.79 40.65 40.38
N LEU A 14 10.81 40.80 39.53
CA LEU A 14 11.65 42.01 39.50
C LEU A 14 10.85 43.25 39.06
N SER A 15 9.98 43.11 38.07
CA SER A 15 9.10 44.20 37.63
C SER A 15 8.08 44.60 38.72
N GLY A 16 7.50 43.62 39.42
CA GLY A 16 6.59 43.87 40.53
C GLY A 16 7.27 44.59 41.69
N ALA A 17 8.48 44.16 42.05
CA ALA A 17 9.29 44.83 43.07
C ALA A 17 9.62 46.28 42.69
N PHE A 18 9.98 46.53 41.42
CA PHE A 18 10.22 47.89 40.92
C PHE A 18 8.98 48.78 41.01
N VAL A 19 7.80 48.25 40.67
CA VAL A 19 6.53 48.97 40.77
C VAL A 19 6.20 49.32 42.22
N ILE A 20 6.40 48.38 43.14
CA ILE A 20 6.16 48.59 44.58
C ILE A 20 7.09 49.68 45.11
N LEU A 21 8.39 49.61 44.78
CA LEU A 21 9.37 50.63 45.20
C LEU A 21 9.04 52.01 44.61
N ALA A 22 8.61 52.07 43.36
CA ALA A 22 8.23 53.32 42.70
C ALA A 22 6.97 53.94 43.34
N LEU A 23 5.96 53.12 43.69
CA LEU A 23 4.75 53.58 44.37
C LEU A 23 5.05 54.09 45.79
N VAL A 24 5.88 53.37 46.55
CA VAL A 24 6.30 53.79 47.90
C VAL A 24 7.15 55.07 47.82
N GLY A 25 8.05 55.19 46.86
CA GLY A 25 8.81 56.43 46.64
C GLY A 25 7.92 57.62 46.28
N ALA A 26 6.91 57.41 45.44
CA ALA A 26 5.94 58.44 45.06
C ALA A 26 5.05 58.89 46.22
N SER A 27 4.72 58.01 47.18
CA SER A 27 3.90 58.38 48.35
C SER A 27 4.64 59.26 49.37
N TYR A 28 5.97 59.32 49.31
CA TYR A 28 6.79 60.15 50.21
C TYR A 28 6.98 61.59 49.70
N GLN A 29 6.72 61.86 48.42
CA GLN A 29 6.89 63.19 47.81
C GLN A 29 5.55 63.70 47.30
N ASN A 30 5.08 64.84 47.82
CA ASN A 30 3.82 65.49 47.42
C ASN A 30 3.94 66.09 46.01
N THR A 31 4.03 65.26 44.96
CA THR A 31 4.18 65.69 43.57
C THR A 31 3.35 64.81 42.64
N SER A 32 2.13 65.26 42.34
CA SER A 32 1.13 64.53 41.56
C SER A 32 1.62 64.12 40.16
N GLY A 33 2.51 64.88 39.53
CA GLY A 33 3.01 64.59 38.18
C GLY A 33 3.85 63.32 38.05
N ILE A 34 4.68 63.02 39.05
CA ILE A 34 5.56 61.84 39.04
C ILE A 34 4.70 60.57 39.13
N PHE A 35 3.68 60.59 39.97
CA PHE A 35 2.74 59.47 40.14
C PHE A 35 2.02 59.10 38.82
N TYR A 36 1.48 60.07 38.09
CA TYR A 36 0.82 59.81 36.81
C TYR A 36 1.79 59.30 35.73
N SER A 37 3.03 59.82 35.70
CA SER A 37 4.04 59.34 34.76
C SER A 37 4.43 57.87 35.02
N LEU A 38 4.55 57.48 36.30
CA LEU A 38 4.85 56.10 36.70
C LEU A 38 3.74 55.13 36.29
N ILE A 39 2.49 55.51 36.51
CA ILE A 39 1.34 54.70 36.07
C ILE A 39 1.35 54.54 34.55
N TYR A 40 1.59 55.63 33.81
CA TYR A 40 1.66 55.59 32.35
C TYR A 40 2.74 54.60 31.86
N PHE A 41 3.97 54.69 32.41
CA PHE A 41 5.05 53.77 32.04
C PHE A 41 4.78 52.33 32.44
N LEU A 42 4.13 52.11 33.58
CA LEU A 42 3.72 50.77 34.01
C LEU A 42 2.72 50.14 33.03
N VAL A 43 1.68 50.88 32.66
CA VAL A 43 0.68 50.41 31.68
C VAL A 43 1.36 50.09 30.36
N LEU A 44 2.23 50.98 29.89
CA LEU A 44 3.00 50.77 28.67
C LEU A 44 3.88 49.51 28.75
N PHE A 45 4.57 49.31 29.87
CA PHE A 45 5.39 48.12 30.10
C PHE A 45 4.55 46.83 30.07
N VAL A 46 3.41 46.79 30.76
CA VAL A 46 2.53 45.62 30.80
C VAL A 46 2.03 45.26 29.39
N VAL A 47 1.63 46.25 28.59
CA VAL A 47 1.17 46.03 27.22
C VAL A 47 2.31 45.49 26.34
N LEU A 48 3.48 46.11 26.37
CA LEU A 48 4.63 45.69 25.57
C LEU A 48 5.14 44.30 25.97
N PHE A 49 5.20 44.04 27.28
CA PHE A 49 5.61 42.74 27.81
C PHE A 49 4.62 41.64 27.45
N GLY A 50 3.31 41.90 27.56
CA GLY A 50 2.27 40.95 27.13
C GLY A 50 2.37 40.60 25.65
N LEU A 51 2.59 41.59 24.78
CA LEU A 51 2.81 41.36 23.36
C LEU A 51 4.10 40.57 23.07
N PHE A 52 5.18 40.84 23.81
CA PHE A 52 6.45 40.14 23.69
C PHE A 52 6.32 38.66 24.07
N VAL A 53 5.77 38.38 25.25
CA VAL A 53 5.52 37.02 25.77
C VAL A 53 4.57 36.27 24.83
N GLY A 54 3.43 36.88 24.47
CA GLY A 54 2.45 36.25 23.58
C GLY A 54 3.07 35.82 22.25
N LYS A 55 3.91 36.66 21.63
CA LYS A 55 4.63 36.31 20.39
C LYS A 55 5.69 35.24 20.61
N ARG A 56 6.43 35.28 21.72
CA ARG A 56 7.52 34.33 22.02
C ARG A 56 6.98 32.91 22.26
N PHE A 57 5.78 32.78 22.83
CA PHE A 57 5.15 31.49 23.14
C PHE A 57 4.21 30.97 22.06
N SER A 58 3.30 31.83 21.58
CA SER A 58 2.26 31.40 20.64
C SER A 58 2.84 30.96 19.30
N ARG A 59 3.91 31.60 18.83
CA ARG A 59 4.57 31.24 17.56
C ARG A 59 5.14 29.82 17.55
N PRO A 60 6.04 29.42 18.47
CA PRO A 60 6.57 28.06 18.48
C PRO A 60 5.48 27.01 18.74
N LEU A 61 4.53 27.29 19.64
CA LEU A 61 3.43 26.36 19.91
C LEU A 61 2.56 26.12 18.67
N LYS A 62 2.20 27.18 17.93
CA LYS A 62 1.47 27.06 16.66
C LYS A 62 2.26 26.28 15.61
N ARG A 63 3.59 26.42 15.56
CA ARG A 63 4.43 25.63 14.64
C ARG A 63 4.41 24.15 14.97
N ILE A 64 4.53 23.80 16.26
CA ILE A 64 4.45 22.41 16.74
C ILE A 64 3.07 21.83 16.42
N ALA A 65 1.99 22.57 16.72
CA ALA A 65 0.62 22.14 16.44
C ALA A 65 0.37 21.93 14.94
N LYS A 66 0.87 22.84 14.08
CA LYS A 66 0.76 22.71 12.63
C LYS A 66 1.47 21.44 12.12
N ALA A 67 2.69 21.19 12.59
CA ALA A 67 3.44 19.99 12.22
C ALA A 67 2.75 18.70 12.70
N ALA A 68 2.16 18.72 13.90
CA ALA A 68 1.40 17.60 14.42
C ALA A 68 0.13 17.30 13.60
N ASN A 69 -0.61 18.35 13.18
CA ASN A 69 -1.77 18.20 12.30
C ASN A 69 -1.37 17.64 10.94
N GLU A 70 -0.32 18.18 10.32
CA GLU A 70 0.18 17.67 9.04
C GLU A 70 0.62 16.20 9.16
N LEU A 71 1.25 15.82 10.28
CA LEU A 71 1.62 14.42 10.55
C LEU A 71 0.39 13.51 10.70
N ALA A 72 -0.67 14.00 11.37
CA ALA A 72 -1.93 13.27 11.54
C ALA A 72 -2.70 13.12 10.21
N GLU A 73 -2.59 14.09 9.30
CA GLU A 73 -3.13 14.04 7.94
C GLU A 73 -2.34 13.11 7.00
N GLY A 74 -1.26 12.49 7.49
CA GLY A 74 -0.46 11.51 6.75
C GLY A 74 0.82 12.05 6.13
N ASN A 75 1.14 13.34 6.31
CA ASN A 75 2.42 13.90 5.88
C ASN A 75 3.53 13.54 6.88
N VAL A 76 4.08 12.33 6.77
CA VAL A 76 5.16 11.80 7.62
C VAL A 76 6.49 12.56 7.49
N LYS A 77 6.62 13.45 6.51
CA LYS A 77 7.80 14.31 6.33
C LYS A 77 7.70 15.64 7.08
N SER A 78 6.54 15.99 7.65
CA SER A 78 6.38 17.23 8.41
C SER A 78 7.28 17.24 9.65
N ARG A 79 7.80 18.42 10.01
CA ARG A 79 8.71 18.63 11.15
C ARG A 79 8.41 19.94 11.86
N ALA A 80 8.44 19.91 13.19
CA ALA A 80 8.38 21.10 14.02
C ALA A 80 9.77 21.73 14.14
N ASN A 81 10.05 22.76 13.34
CA ASN A 81 11.31 23.51 13.42
C ASN A 81 11.19 24.68 14.42
N VAL A 82 11.41 24.34 15.69
CA VAL A 82 11.47 25.30 16.80
C VAL A 82 12.88 25.30 17.37
N ALA A 83 13.55 26.44 17.26
CA ALA A 83 14.86 26.64 17.87
C ALA A 83 14.70 26.97 19.36
N GLY A 84 15.45 26.26 20.20
CA GLY A 84 15.42 26.45 21.65
C GLY A 84 15.81 25.15 22.36
N SER A 85 16.45 25.29 23.51
CA SER A 85 16.73 24.18 24.44
C SER A 85 15.79 24.20 25.65
N ASP A 86 14.70 24.98 25.55
CA ASP A 86 13.63 25.07 26.52
C ASP A 86 12.59 23.96 26.30
N GLU A 87 11.52 24.00 27.07
CA GLU A 87 10.44 23.03 27.06
C GLU A 87 9.75 22.93 25.68
N MET A 88 9.67 24.05 24.95
CA MET A 88 9.09 24.07 23.59
C MET A 88 10.01 23.40 22.58
N GLY A 89 11.32 23.64 22.68
CA GLY A 89 12.32 22.94 21.88
C GLY A 89 12.32 21.42 22.13
N GLN A 90 12.20 21.01 23.40
CA GLN A 90 12.12 19.59 23.77
C GLN A 90 10.83 18.93 23.23
N LEU A 91 9.70 19.65 23.28
CA LEU A 91 8.44 19.18 22.70
C LEU A 91 8.55 19.02 21.18
N ALA A 92 9.11 20.01 20.49
CA ALA A 92 9.36 19.94 19.05
C ALA A 92 10.27 18.77 18.68
N ALA A 93 11.35 18.55 19.44
CA ALA A 93 12.25 17.42 19.24
C ALA A 93 11.54 16.07 19.44
N SER A 94 10.67 15.96 20.43
CA SER A 94 9.88 14.76 20.69
C SER A 94 8.88 14.47 19.57
N LEU A 95 8.18 15.50 19.07
CA LEU A 95 7.29 15.36 17.91
C LEU A 95 8.06 14.94 16.65
N ASN A 96 9.25 15.49 16.42
CA ASN A 96 10.10 15.11 15.29
C ASN A 96 10.56 13.64 15.36
N LYS A 97 10.83 13.11 16.56
CA LYS A 97 11.13 11.68 16.75
C LYS A 97 9.94 10.79 16.37
N ILE A 98 8.73 11.19 16.75
CA ILE A 98 7.49 10.49 16.36
C ILE A 98 7.35 10.53 14.83
N ALA A 99 7.52 11.70 14.21
CA ALA A 99 7.45 11.85 12.76
C ALA A 99 8.47 10.94 12.04
N GLN A 100 9.70 10.86 12.54
CA GLN A 100 10.73 9.97 12.00
C GLN A 100 10.36 8.49 12.10
N ALA A 101 9.81 8.05 13.23
CA ALA A 101 9.37 6.66 13.41
C ALA A 101 8.20 6.31 12.47
N MET A 102 7.26 7.24 12.29
CA MET A 102 6.15 7.09 11.34
C MET A 102 6.64 7.02 9.90
N GLU A 103 7.60 7.87 9.51
CA GLU A 103 8.21 7.83 8.17
C GLU A 103 8.89 6.49 7.89
N LYS A 104 9.67 5.97 8.85
CA LYS A 104 10.31 4.66 8.74
C LYS A 104 9.27 3.54 8.58
N THR A 105 8.24 3.54 9.42
CA THR A 105 7.15 2.54 9.35
C THR A 105 6.41 2.62 8.01
N HIS A 106 6.21 3.82 7.49
CA HIS A 106 5.58 4.03 6.18
C HIS A 106 6.44 3.45 5.04
N GLN A 107 7.74 3.71 5.05
CA GLN A 107 8.68 3.14 4.08
C GLN A 107 8.70 1.60 4.15
N GLU A 108 8.76 1.03 5.36
CA GLU A 108 8.71 -0.42 5.57
C GLU A 108 7.42 -1.02 4.97
N LYS A 109 6.26 -0.39 5.21
CA LYS A 109 4.99 -0.82 4.60
C LYS A 109 5.02 -0.80 3.07
N GLU A 110 5.56 0.24 2.45
CA GLU A 110 5.65 0.32 0.98
C GLU A 110 6.61 -0.74 0.41
N THR A 111 7.76 -0.97 1.06
CA THR A 111 8.69 -2.04 0.65
C THR A 111 8.07 -3.43 0.78
N LEU A 112 7.29 -3.67 1.84
CA LEU A 112 6.54 -4.92 2.03
C LEU A 112 5.49 -5.10 0.95
N LYS A 113 4.70 -4.06 0.63
CA LYS A 113 3.72 -4.11 -0.47
C LYS A 113 4.38 -4.50 -1.79
N HIS A 114 5.49 -3.84 -2.14
CA HIS A 114 6.24 -4.18 -3.35
C HIS A 114 6.77 -5.62 -3.34
N SER A 115 7.31 -6.07 -2.21
CA SER A 115 7.84 -7.43 -2.07
C SER A 115 6.74 -8.49 -2.20
N VAL A 116 5.57 -8.24 -1.59
CA VAL A 116 4.40 -9.12 -1.72
C VAL A 116 3.90 -9.14 -3.16
N ALA A 117 3.76 -7.99 -3.82
CA ALA A 117 3.35 -7.91 -5.21
C ALA A 117 4.31 -8.68 -6.14
N MET A 118 5.61 -8.52 -5.93
CA MET A 118 6.64 -9.26 -6.67
C MET A 118 6.49 -10.76 -6.43
N LYS A 119 6.36 -11.20 -5.17
CA LYS A 119 6.24 -12.63 -4.81
C LYS A 119 4.97 -13.27 -5.39
N VAL A 120 3.83 -12.57 -5.33
CA VAL A 120 2.58 -13.02 -5.97
C VAL A 120 2.79 -13.16 -7.47
N SER A 121 3.38 -12.17 -8.13
CA SER A 121 3.62 -12.22 -9.58
C SER A 121 4.57 -13.35 -9.99
N PHE A 122 5.56 -13.65 -9.16
CA PHE A 122 6.52 -14.72 -9.38
C PHE A 122 5.91 -16.10 -9.20
N ILE A 123 5.03 -16.29 -8.20
CA ILE A 123 4.38 -17.58 -7.94
C ILE A 123 3.26 -17.87 -8.94
N VAL A 124 2.49 -16.86 -9.35
CA VAL A 124 1.31 -17.05 -10.22
C VAL A 124 1.69 -17.31 -11.68
N ARG A 125 2.78 -16.73 -12.19
CA ARG A 125 3.21 -16.91 -13.58
C ARG A 125 3.46 -18.38 -13.97
N PRO A 126 4.31 -19.15 -13.26
CA PRO A 126 4.54 -20.56 -13.59
C PRO A 126 3.26 -21.40 -13.50
N LEU A 127 2.37 -21.10 -12.56
CA LEU A 127 1.09 -21.79 -12.45
C LEU A 127 0.25 -21.58 -13.70
N HIS A 128 0.17 -20.35 -14.20
CA HIS A 128 -0.51 -20.04 -15.44
C HIS A 128 0.11 -20.78 -16.63
N ASP A 129 1.43 -20.76 -16.77
CA ASP A 129 2.16 -21.45 -17.84
C ASP A 129 1.89 -22.96 -17.81
N THR A 130 1.85 -23.57 -16.61
CA THR A 130 1.53 -25.00 -16.48
C THR A 130 0.09 -25.31 -16.84
N ILE A 131 -0.87 -24.45 -16.50
CA ILE A 131 -2.27 -24.62 -16.88
C ILE A 131 -2.40 -24.57 -18.40
N GLU A 132 -1.80 -23.57 -19.06
CA GLU A 132 -1.80 -23.47 -20.52
C GLU A 132 -1.15 -24.69 -21.19
N ALA A 133 -0.01 -25.15 -20.68
CA ALA A 133 0.65 -26.34 -21.19
C ALA A 133 -0.21 -27.61 -21.02
N LEU A 134 -0.91 -27.75 -19.90
CA LEU A 134 -1.82 -28.85 -19.65
C LEU A 134 -3.06 -28.80 -20.55
N GLU A 135 -3.64 -27.62 -20.77
CA GLU A 135 -4.75 -27.43 -21.71
C GLU A 135 -4.35 -27.78 -23.15
N GLN A 136 -3.18 -27.33 -23.61
CA GLN A 136 -2.64 -27.70 -24.91
C GLN A 136 -2.42 -29.21 -25.03
N LYS A 137 -1.87 -29.84 -23.98
CA LYS A 137 -1.67 -31.29 -23.96
C LYS A 137 -2.99 -32.05 -23.99
N ALA A 138 -3.99 -31.60 -23.25
CA ALA A 138 -5.33 -32.17 -23.28
C ALA A 138 -5.96 -32.04 -24.67
N LYS A 139 -5.89 -30.86 -25.28
CA LYS A 139 -6.37 -30.61 -26.64
C LYS A 139 -5.68 -31.50 -27.68
N ASN A 140 -4.36 -31.64 -27.60
CA ASN A 140 -3.60 -32.51 -28.49
C ASN A 140 -4.02 -33.97 -28.34
N ARG A 141 -4.16 -34.47 -27.10
CA ARG A 141 -4.65 -35.84 -26.87
C ARG A 141 -6.06 -36.05 -27.41
N THR A 142 -6.97 -35.10 -27.23
CA THR A 142 -8.33 -35.19 -27.77
C THR A 142 -8.31 -35.25 -29.30
N MET A 143 -7.44 -34.48 -29.97
CA MET A 143 -7.25 -34.57 -31.41
C MET A 143 -6.66 -35.93 -31.84
N GLU A 144 -5.68 -36.47 -31.11
CA GLU A 144 -5.11 -37.79 -31.39
C GLU A 144 -6.16 -38.89 -31.24
N PHE A 145 -6.96 -38.85 -30.17
CA PHE A 145 -8.08 -39.79 -29.97
C PHE A 145 -9.11 -39.68 -31.09
N HIS A 146 -9.50 -38.46 -31.50
CA HIS A 146 -10.42 -38.30 -32.62
C HIS A 146 -9.87 -38.88 -33.92
N LYS A 147 -8.59 -38.64 -34.23
CA LYS A 147 -7.95 -39.23 -35.42
C LYS A 147 -7.90 -40.75 -35.35
N ALA A 148 -7.53 -41.31 -34.19
CA ALA A 148 -7.50 -42.76 -34.00
C ALA A 148 -8.90 -43.37 -34.13
N ASN A 149 -9.93 -42.70 -33.61
CA ASN A 149 -11.30 -43.14 -33.72
C ASN A 149 -11.81 -43.09 -35.17
N GLU A 150 -11.48 -42.04 -35.92
CA GLU A 150 -11.82 -41.94 -37.36
C GLU A 150 -11.14 -43.05 -38.18
N VAL A 151 -9.88 -43.37 -37.87
CA VAL A 151 -9.17 -44.49 -38.52
C VAL A 151 -9.82 -45.82 -38.17
N ALA A 152 -10.21 -46.03 -36.90
CA ALA A 152 -10.89 -47.23 -36.46
C ALA A 152 -12.26 -47.40 -37.16
N GLU A 153 -13.04 -46.32 -37.29
CA GLU A 153 -14.30 -46.33 -38.04
C GLU A 153 -14.11 -46.70 -39.51
N LYS A 154 -13.12 -46.10 -40.19
CA LYS A 154 -12.80 -46.45 -41.59
C LYS A 154 -12.39 -47.92 -41.73
N MET A 155 -11.59 -48.44 -40.80
CA MET A 155 -11.17 -49.83 -40.80
C MET A 155 -12.34 -50.79 -40.56
N GLN A 156 -13.31 -50.44 -39.70
CA GLN A 156 -14.53 -51.22 -39.54
C GLN A 156 -15.35 -51.28 -40.84
N ILE A 157 -15.49 -50.15 -41.55
CA ILE A 157 -16.20 -50.11 -42.84
C ILE A 157 -15.47 -50.97 -43.89
N ASP A 158 -14.14 -50.90 -43.95
CA ASP A 158 -13.32 -51.69 -44.88
C ASP A 158 -13.45 -53.20 -44.61
N LEU A 159 -13.47 -53.62 -43.34
CA LEU A 159 -13.71 -55.00 -42.96
C LEU A 159 -15.10 -55.49 -43.39
N LEU A 160 -16.14 -54.69 -43.20
CA LEU A 160 -17.50 -55.03 -43.64
C LEU A 160 -17.60 -55.15 -45.16
N LEU A 161 -16.93 -54.26 -45.91
CA LEU A 161 -16.85 -54.36 -47.37
C LEU A 161 -16.16 -55.67 -47.80
N LYS A 162 -15.05 -56.01 -47.15
CA LYS A 162 -14.32 -57.24 -47.44
C LYS A 162 -15.11 -58.51 -47.11
N GLU A 163 -15.90 -58.48 -46.03
CA GLU A 163 -16.83 -59.57 -45.72
C GLU A 163 -17.93 -59.71 -46.79
N ALA A 164 -18.49 -58.60 -47.26
CA ALA A 164 -19.49 -58.61 -48.33
C ALA A 164 -18.92 -59.17 -49.65
N GLU A 165 -17.70 -58.78 -50.02
CA GLU A 165 -16.99 -59.33 -51.19
C GLU A 165 -16.70 -60.83 -51.03
N LEU A 166 -16.29 -61.28 -49.84
CA LEU A 166 -16.07 -62.70 -49.55
C LEU A 166 -17.36 -63.52 -49.65
N VAL A 167 -18.49 -62.96 -49.21
CA VAL A 167 -19.81 -63.59 -49.33
C VAL A 167 -20.21 -63.71 -50.81
N ASP A 168 -20.02 -62.66 -51.61
CA ASP A 168 -20.30 -62.70 -53.04
C ASP A 168 -19.41 -63.72 -53.78
N LEU A 169 -18.10 -63.73 -53.50
CA LEU A 169 -17.13 -64.66 -54.08
C LEU A 169 -17.49 -66.12 -53.78
N LYS A 170 -17.87 -66.40 -52.52
CA LYS A 170 -18.38 -67.73 -52.13
C LYS A 170 -19.65 -68.10 -52.90
N GLY A 171 -20.55 -67.14 -53.12
CA GLY A 171 -21.74 -67.31 -53.95
C GLY A 171 -21.42 -67.63 -55.42
N GLN A 172 -20.45 -66.93 -56.02
CA GLN A 172 -19.99 -67.21 -57.38
C GLN A 172 -19.33 -68.58 -57.50
N MET A 173 -18.48 -68.96 -56.53
CA MET A 173 -17.88 -70.30 -56.46
C MET A 173 -18.94 -71.39 -56.36
N ALA A 174 -19.99 -71.21 -55.54
CA ALA A 174 -21.07 -72.16 -55.44
C ALA A 174 -21.79 -72.37 -56.79
N LYS A 175 -22.05 -71.28 -57.54
CA LYS A 175 -22.64 -71.37 -58.90
C LYS A 175 -21.72 -72.11 -59.87
N LEU A 176 -20.39 -71.88 -59.82
CA LEU A 176 -19.41 -72.56 -60.65
C LEU A 176 -19.30 -74.06 -60.31
N MET A 177 -19.31 -74.41 -59.02
CA MET A 177 -19.33 -75.79 -58.54
C MET A 177 -20.58 -76.54 -59.03
N VAL A 178 -21.76 -75.92 -58.92
CA VAL A 178 -23.02 -76.50 -59.43
C VAL A 178 -22.98 -76.68 -60.95
N ARG A 179 -22.44 -75.70 -61.69
CA ARG A 179 -22.31 -75.79 -63.16
C ARG A 179 -21.30 -76.87 -63.59
N LYS A 180 -20.20 -77.03 -62.85
CA LYS A 180 -19.19 -78.08 -63.07
C LYS A 180 -19.75 -79.47 -62.77
N SER A 181 -20.48 -79.61 -61.67
CA SER A 181 -21.19 -80.86 -61.31
C SER A 181 -22.26 -81.23 -62.35
N LYS A 182 -23.04 -80.25 -62.84
CA LYS A 182 -24.04 -80.48 -63.90
C LYS A 182 -23.41 -80.88 -65.25
N LYS A 183 -22.22 -80.34 -65.58
CA LYS A 183 -21.43 -80.75 -66.76
C LYS A 183 -20.85 -82.17 -66.63
N MET A 184 -20.32 -82.53 -65.46
CA MET A 184 -19.83 -83.89 -65.21
C MET A 184 -20.95 -84.93 -65.35
N ILE A 185 -22.17 -84.63 -64.88
CA ILE A 185 -23.33 -85.53 -65.02
C ILE A 185 -23.82 -85.64 -66.48
N THR A 186 -23.46 -84.71 -67.37
CA THR A 186 -23.84 -84.75 -68.81
C THR A 186 -22.74 -85.29 -69.73
N GLU A 187 -21.50 -85.42 -69.26
CA GLU A 187 -20.41 -86.12 -69.97
C GLU A 187 -20.30 -87.61 -69.58
N GLU A 188 -21.10 -88.08 -68.62
CA GLU A 188 -21.15 -89.48 -68.14
C GLU A 188 -22.38 -90.29 -68.62
N VAL A 189 -23.13 -89.77 -69.61
CA VAL A 189 -24.25 -90.46 -70.29
C VAL A 189 -23.91 -90.67 -71.76
#